data_AF-A0A8S3BYT3-F1
#
_entry.id   AF-A0A8S3BYT3-F1
#
_cell.length_a   1.000
_cell.length_b   1.000
_cell.length_c   1.000
_cell.angle_alpha   90.00
_cell.angle_beta   90.00
_cell.angle_gamma   90.00
#
_symmetry.space_group_name_H-M   'P 1'
#
loop_
_entity.id
_entity.type
_entity.pdbx_description
1 polymer ?
#
loop_
_entity_poly.entity_id
_entity_poly.type
_entity_poly.pdbx_seq_one_letter_code
_entity_poly.pdbx_strand_id
1 'polypeptide(L)' 'MSGLNEFMVKFAGPRETPYEGGVWNIRVDLPEKYPFKSPSI' A
#
# COMPACT_ATOMS: atom_id res chain seq x y z
N MET A 1 -10.84 -0.38 -19.76
CA MET A 1 -11.45 -0.05 -18.45
C MET A 1 -10.32 -0.02 -17.44
N SER A 2 -9.72 1.15 -17.24
CA SER A 2 -8.58 1.35 -16.35
C SER A 2 -9.05 1.25 -14.90
N GLY A 3 -8.77 0.11 -14.25
CA GLY A 3 -9.24 -0.21 -12.91
C GLY A 3 -8.68 0.77 -11.88
N LEU A 4 -9.57 1.51 -11.23
CA LEU A 4 -9.32 2.33 -10.03
C LEU A 4 -8.96 1.49 -8.78
N ASN A 5 -8.63 0.22 -8.98
CA ASN A 5 -8.57 -0.81 -7.96
C ASN A 5 -7.13 -1.17 -7.57
N GLU A 6 -6.12 -0.46 -8.07
CA GLU A 6 -4.72 -0.69 -7.72
C GLU A 6 -4.04 0.65 -7.46
N PHE A 7 -3.40 0.80 -6.31
CA PHE A 7 -2.53 1.94 -6.06
C PHE A 7 -1.26 1.55 -5.30
N MET A 8 -0.20 2.31 -5.54
CA MET A 8 1.09 2.12 -4.87
C MET A 8 1.21 3.08 -3.68
N VAL A 9 1.52 2.54 -2.51
CA VAL A 9 1.85 3.30 -1.30
C VAL A 9 3.35 3.26 -1.08
N LYS A 10 3.95 4.42 -0.84
CA LYS A 10 5.35 4.51 -0.41
C LYS A 10 5.38 4.54 1.10
N PHE A 11 5.84 3.45 1.70
CA PHE A 11 6.08 3.40 3.13
C PHE A 11 7.53 3.80 3.37
N ALA A 12 7.73 4.90 4.10
CA ALA A 12 9.05 5.32 4.55
C ALA A 12 9.32 4.73 5.93
N GLY A 13 10.54 4.24 6.13
CA GLY A 13 10.94 3.66 7.40
C GLY A 13 10.91 4.70 8.51
N PRO A 14 10.40 4.35 9.71
CA PRO A 14 10.42 5.25 10.84
C PRO A 14 11.84 5.69 11.16
N ARG A 15 12.00 6.97 11.52
CA ARG A 15 13.28 7.48 12.06
C ARG A 15 13.60 6.76 13.37
N GLU A 16 14.89 6.64 13.68
CA GLU A 16 15.40 5.97 14.89
C GLU A 16 15.18 4.44 14.92
N THR A 17 14.92 3.83 13.76
CA THR A 17 14.88 2.38 13.61
C THR A 17 15.92 1.91 12.57
N PRO A 18 16.32 0.63 12.54
CA PRO A 18 17.19 0.09 11.49
C PRO A 18 16.63 0.24 10.07
N TYR A 19 15.35 0.60 9.96
CA TYR A 19 14.61 0.81 8.73
C TYR A 19 14.67 2.28 8.27
N GLU A 20 15.27 3.18 9.05
CA GLU A 20 15.41 4.60 8.71
C GLU A 20 16.13 4.77 7.36
N GLY A 21 15.52 5.55 6.47
CA GLY A 21 16.01 5.74 5.09
C GLY A 21 15.56 4.64 4.12
N GLY A 22 14.96 3.55 4.59
CA GLY A 22 14.30 2.55 3.75
C GLY A 22 12.99 3.08 3.16
N VAL A 23 12.74 2.76 1.89
CA VAL A 23 11.47 3.06 1.21
C VAL A 23 10.93 1.77 0.60
N TRP A 24 9.74 1.38 1.02
CA TRP A 24 9.03 0.22 0.48
C TRP A 24 7.91 0.71 -0.42
N ASN A 25 7.91 0.25 -1.68
CA ASN A 25 6.77 0.42 -2.57
C ASN A 25 5.83 -0.75 -2.35
N ILE A 26 4.70 -0.46 -1.70
CA ILE A 26 3.66 -1.44 -1.39
C ILE A 26 2.57 -1.30 -2.44
N ARG A 27 2.22 -2.41 -3.07
CA ARG A 27 1.17 -2.46 -4.09
C ARG A 27 -0.11 -2.93 -3.42
N VAL A 28 -1.12 -2.07 -3.37
CA VAL A 28 -2.40 -2.39 -2.73
C VAL A 28 -3.43 -2.65 -3.81
N ASP A 29 -4.01 -3.84 -3.77
CA ASP A 29 -5.12 -4.25 -4.63
C ASP A 29 -6.44 -4.05 -3.85
N LEU A 30 -7.27 -3.11 -4.31
CA LEU A 30 -8.62 -2.87 -3.79
C LEU A 30 -9.62 -3.80 -4.46
N PRO A 31 -10.30 -4.66 -3.70
CA PRO A 31 -11.42 -5.42 -4.25
C PRO A 31 -12.57 -4.48 -4.59
N GLU A 32 -13.32 -4.78 -5.65
CA GLU A 32 -14.52 -4.01 -6.07
C GLU A 32 -15.57 -3.82 -4.97
N LYS A 33 -15.53 -4.63 -3.90
CA LYS A 33 -16.45 -4.58 -2.76
C LYS A 33 -15.88 -3.87 -1.54
N TYR A 34 -14.80 -3.10 -1.67
CA TYR A 34 -14.37 -2.20 -0.60
C TYR A 34 -15.48 -1.19 -0.29
N PRO A 35 -15.80 -0.87 0.98
CA PRO A 35 -15.11 -1.24 2.23
C PRO A 35 -15.60 -2.51 2.93
N PHE A 36 -16.48 -3.30 2.31
CA PHE A 36 -17.03 -4.53 2.91
C PHE A 36 -16.04 -5.71 2.92
N LYS A 37 -14.95 -5.61 2.16
CA LYS A 37 -13.81 -6.54 2.19
C LYS A 37 -12.53 -5.75 2.41
N SER A 38 -11.68 -6.24 3.30
CA SER A 38 -10.38 -5.62 3.56
C SER A 38 -9.53 -5.58 2.27
N PRO A 39 -8.80 -4.49 2.02
CA PRO A 39 -7.85 -4.42 0.93
C PRO A 39 -6.71 -5.40 1.23
N SER A 40 -6.20 -6.06 0.19
CA SER A 40 -5.05 -6.96 0.33
C SER A 40 -3.76 -6.17 0.06
N ILE A 41 -2.73 -6.44 0.86
CA ILE A 41 -1.41 -5.80 0.83
C ILE A 41 -0.37 -6.80 0.34
#